data_AF-A0A838Q2J2-F1
#
_entry.id   AF-A0A838Q2J2-F1
#
_cell.length_a   1.000
_cell.length_b   1.000
_cell.length_c   1.000
_cell.angle_alpha   90.00
_cell.angle_beta   90.00
_cell.angle_gamma   90.00
#
_symmetry.space_group_name_H-M   'P 1'
#
loop_
_entity.id
_entity.type
_entity.pdbx_description
1 polymer ?
#
loop_
_entity_poly.entity_id
_entity_poly.type
_entity_poly.pdbx_seq_one_letter_code
_entity_poly.pdbx_strand_id
1 'polypeptide(L)'
;MLDIRLIREQPDFVKARLTRRGGDDAGKIDDVLRVDAERRKAETALQQLNANRRRLSKDIGGKRSRGESSDELEAQVRGIGDEIARLNERAVAGEERQKILLLQIPNLPHAAAPIGKDAADNPVVRT
;
A
#
# COMPACT_ATOMS: atom_id res chain seq x y z
N MET A 1 12.42 9.05 3.16
CA MET A 1 11.60 8.15 2.34
C MET A 1 10.75 9.01 1.43
N LEU A 2 10.63 8.68 0.15
CA LEU A 2 9.73 9.42 -0.75
C LEU A 2 8.28 9.22 -0.32
N ASP A 3 7.47 10.27 -0.49
CA ASP A 3 6.04 10.19 -0.22
C ASP A 3 5.38 9.25 -1.24
N ILE A 4 4.71 8.21 -0.74
CA ILE A 4 3.95 7.27 -1.56
C ILE A 4 2.86 7.96 -2.39
N ARG A 5 2.32 9.09 -1.91
CA ARG A 5 1.32 9.88 -2.64
C ARG A 5 1.91 10.45 -3.92
N LEU A 6 3.12 11.02 -3.84
CA LEU A 6 3.82 11.54 -5.01
C LEU A 6 4.07 10.45 -6.05
N ILE A 7 4.48 9.27 -5.59
CA ILE A 7 4.71 8.10 -6.47
C ILE A 7 3.42 7.66 -7.15
N ARG A 8 2.30 7.69 -6.42
CA ARG A 8 0.98 7.29 -6.94
C ARG A 8 0.40 8.31 -7.92
N GLU A 9 0.52 9.60 -7.60
CA GLU A 9 -0.08 10.69 -8.36
C GLU A 9 0.77 11.06 -9.59
N GLN A 10 2.09 10.93 -9.50
CA GLN A 10 3.03 11.35 -10.55
C GLN A 10 4.17 10.32 -10.76
N PRO A 11 3.85 9.07 -11.12
CA PRO A 11 4.86 8.01 -11.26
C PRO A 11 5.90 8.32 -12.35
N ASP A 12 5.47 8.87 -13.49
CA ASP A 12 6.36 9.18 -14.60
C ASP A 12 7.34 10.30 -14.26
N PHE A 13 6.88 11.30 -13.51
CA PHE A 13 7.75 12.36 -13.00
C PHE A 13 8.82 11.79 -12.06
N VAL A 14 8.41 10.96 -11.11
CA VAL A 14 9.34 10.31 -10.16
C VAL A 14 10.36 9.46 -10.92
N LYS A 15 9.93 8.61 -11.85
CA LYS A 15 10.82 7.77 -12.68
C LYS A 15 11.81 8.61 -13.47
N ALA A 16 11.33 9.62 -14.21
CA ALA A 16 12.20 10.47 -15.02
C ALA A 16 13.27 11.20 -14.19
N ARG A 17 12.93 11.58 -12.95
CA ARG A 17 13.86 12.24 -12.02
C ARG A 17 14.87 11.27 -11.43
N LEU A 18 14.46 10.04 -11.12
CA LEU A 18 15.37 8.99 -10.65
C LEU A 18 16.34 8.56 -11.75
N THR A 19 15.92 8.48 -13.02
CA THR A 19 16.80 8.15 -14.14
C THR A 19 17.96 9.15 -14.29
N ARG A 20 17.79 10.42 -13.90
CA ARG A 20 18.88 11.42 -13.92
C ARG A 20 20.03 11.10 -12.98
N ARG A 21 19.79 10.30 -11.94
CA ARG A 21 20.82 9.82 -11.01
C ARG A 21 21.64 8.66 -11.61
N GLY A 22 21.15 8.03 -12.68
CA GLY A 22 21.68 6.79 -13.21
C GLY A 22 21.23 5.56 -12.41
N GLY A 23 21.47 4.38 -12.97
CA GLY A 23 21.06 3.09 -12.38
C GLY A 23 19.60 2.72 -12.66
N ASP A 24 19.13 1.66 -11.98
CA ASP A 24 17.80 1.05 -12.18
C ASP A 24 16.81 1.40 -11.05
N ASP A 25 17.00 2.56 -10.41
CA ASP A 25 16.11 3.00 -9.31
C ASP A 25 14.69 3.31 -9.80
N ALA A 26 14.52 3.62 -11.09
CA ALA A 26 13.21 3.84 -11.71
C ALA A 26 12.37 2.56 -11.77
N GLY A 27 12.99 1.38 -11.94
CA GLY A 27 12.29 0.09 -11.95
C GLY A 27 11.62 -0.24 -10.60
N LYS A 28 12.19 0.24 -9.49
CA LYS A 28 11.65 0.04 -8.13
C LYS A 28 10.30 0.71 -7.92
N ILE A 29 9.96 1.72 -8.73
CA ILE A 29 8.69 2.45 -8.62
C ILE A 29 7.49 1.55 -8.95
N ASP A 30 7.63 0.68 -9.95
CA ASP A 30 6.54 -0.22 -10.35
C ASP A 30 6.24 -1.26 -9.26
N ASP A 31 7.28 -1.75 -8.58
CA ASP A 31 7.11 -2.65 -7.44
C ASP A 31 6.40 -1.96 -6.26
N VAL A 32 6.76 -0.71 -5.95
CA VAL A 32 6.07 0.07 -4.92
C VAL A 32 4.60 0.27 -5.25
N LEU A 33 4.28 0.61 -6.50
CA LEU A 33 2.90 0.81 -6.96
C LEU A 33 2.08 -0.48 -6.91
N ARG A 34 2.69 -1.61 -7.28
CA ARG A 34 2.05 -2.93 -7.20
C ARG A 34 1.70 -3.30 -5.77
N VAL A 35 2.66 -3.18 -4.84
CA VAL A 35 2.43 -3.48 -3.41
C VAL A 35 1.43 -2.49 -2.81
N ASP A 36 1.47 -1.21 -3.18
CA ASP A 36 0.47 -0.22 -2.76
C ASP A 36 -0.95 -0.60 -3.19
N ALA A 37 -1.11 -1.07 -4.44
CA ALA A 37 -2.40 -1.50 -4.96
C ALA A 37 -2.92 -2.75 -4.23
N GLU A 38 -2.06 -3.73 -3.97
CA GLU A 38 -2.40 -4.94 -3.19
C GLU A 38 -2.83 -4.57 -1.77
N ARG A 39 -2.08 -3.68 -1.09
CA ARG A 39 -2.39 -3.20 0.27
C ARG A 39 -3.74 -2.51 0.33
N ARG A 40 -4.00 -1.55 -0.57
CA ARG A 40 -5.29 -0.82 -0.63
C ARG A 40 -6.48 -1.73 -0.95
N LYS A 41 -6.29 -2.75 -1.80
CA LYS A 41 -7.32 -3.76 -2.07
C LYS A 41 -7.65 -4.56 -0.80
N ALA A 42 -6.63 -4.99 -0.05
CA ALA A 42 -6.83 -5.70 1.21
C ALA A 42 -7.55 -4.83 2.26
N GLU A 43 -7.17 -3.56 2.39
CA GLU A 43 -7.86 -2.60 3.28
C GLU A 43 -9.33 -2.40 2.90
N THR A 44 -9.62 -2.27 1.60
CA THR A 44 -10.99 -2.11 1.11
C THR A 44 -11.83 -3.35 1.41
N ALA A 45 -11.28 -4.55 1.18
CA ALA A 45 -11.94 -5.81 1.51
C ALA A 45 -12.19 -5.94 3.02
N LEU A 46 -11.23 -5.56 3.86
CA LEU A 46 -11.38 -5.53 5.32
C LEU A 46 -12.52 -4.61 5.75
N GLN A 47 -12.64 -3.42 5.16
CA GLN A 47 -13.73 -2.49 5.47
C GLN A 47 -15.10 -3.10 5.11
N GLN A 48 -15.21 -3.72 3.93
CA GLN A 48 -16.43 -4.37 3.47
C GLN A 48 -16.82 -5.56 4.37
N LEU A 49 -15.88 -6.42 4.73
CA LEU A 49 -16.12 -7.56 5.61
C LEU A 49 -16.50 -7.12 7.01
N ASN A 50 -15.86 -6.09 7.56
CA ASN A 50 -16.24 -5.54 8.86
C ASN A 50 -17.67 -4.96 8.84
N ALA A 51 -18.05 -4.26 7.76
CA ALA A 51 -19.41 -3.77 7.59
C ALA A 51 -20.43 -4.92 7.48
N ASN A 52 -20.12 -5.95 6.69
CA ASN A 52 -20.94 -7.15 6.56
C ASN A 52 -21.09 -7.89 7.90
N ARG A 53 -20.00 -8.07 8.65
CA ARG A 53 -20.00 -8.68 9.99
C ARG A 53 -20.94 -7.92 10.94
N ARG A 54 -20.83 -6.59 10.99
CA ARG A 54 -21.70 -5.75 11.84
C ARG A 54 -23.18 -5.87 11.47
N ARG A 55 -23.49 -5.90 10.17
CA ARG A 55 -24.86 -6.11 9.67
C ARG A 55 -25.41 -7.46 10.14
N LEU A 56 -24.69 -8.54 9.88
CA LEU A 56 -25.11 -9.88 10.26
C LEU A 56 -25.23 -10.05 11.78
N SER A 57 -24.33 -9.45 12.58
CA SER A 57 -24.44 -9.46 14.04
C SER A 57 -25.73 -8.79 14.53
N LYS A 58 -26.18 -7.71 13.86
CA LYS A 58 -27.46 -7.06 14.17
C LYS A 58 -28.64 -7.97 13.83
N ASP A 59 -28.58 -8.65 12.67
CA ASP A 59 -29.62 -9.57 12.23
C ASP A 59 -29.77 -10.79 13.16
N ILE A 60 -28.64 -11.33 13.64
CA ILE A 60 -28.60 -12.40 14.66
C ILE A 60 -29.31 -11.95 15.93
N GLY A 61 -29.00 -10.75 16.44
CA GLY A 61 -29.66 -10.19 17.62
C GLY A 61 -31.18 -10.06 17.44
N GLY A 62 -31.61 -9.61 16.25
CA GLY A 62 -33.02 -9.52 15.88
C GLY A 62 -33.70 -10.90 15.85
N LYS A 63 -33.09 -11.91 15.20
CA LYS A 63 -33.63 -13.28 15.18
C LYS A 63 -33.77 -13.88 16.58
N ARG A 64 -32.73 -13.74 17.41
CA ARG A 64 -32.76 -14.23 18.81
C ARG A 64 -33.87 -13.56 19.63
N SER A 65 -34.11 -12.26 19.44
CA SER A 65 -35.22 -11.58 20.12
C SER A 65 -36.61 -12.07 19.71
N ARG A 66 -36.75 -12.65 18.51
CA ARG A 66 -37.99 -13.25 17.98
C ARG A 66 -38.09 -14.76 18.26
N GLY A 67 -37.09 -15.37 18.91
CA GLY A 67 -37.03 -16.81 19.12
C GLY A 67 -36.76 -17.62 17.84
N GLU A 68 -36.27 -16.98 16.77
CA GLU A 68 -35.91 -17.63 15.50
C GLU A 68 -34.47 -18.18 15.57
N SER A 69 -34.18 -19.28 14.85
CA SER A 69 -32.81 -19.80 14.73
C SER A 69 -31.90 -18.82 13.95
N SER A 70 -30.69 -18.61 14.49
CA SER A 70 -29.62 -17.80 13.91
C SER A 70 -28.41 -18.61 13.46
N ASP A 71 -28.49 -19.94 13.45
CA ASP A 71 -27.32 -20.82 13.28
C ASP A 71 -26.56 -20.58 11.96
N GLU A 72 -27.29 -20.39 10.85
CA GLU A 72 -26.70 -20.08 9.55
C GLU A 72 -25.97 -18.74 9.52
N LEU A 73 -26.53 -17.71 10.17
CA LEU A 73 -25.92 -16.38 10.24
C LEU A 73 -24.69 -16.40 11.14
N GLU A 74 -24.72 -17.18 12.21
CA GLU A 74 -23.58 -17.37 13.11
C GLU A 74 -22.41 -18.07 12.39
N ALA A 75 -22.70 -19.09 11.58
CA ALA A 75 -21.69 -19.75 10.74
C ALA A 75 -21.07 -18.77 9.74
N GLN A 76 -21.88 -17.93 9.08
CA GLN A 76 -21.39 -16.89 8.16
C GLN A 76 -20.50 -15.87 8.87
N VAL A 77 -20.89 -15.39 10.05
CA VAL A 77 -20.10 -14.44 10.84
C VAL A 77 -18.75 -15.03 11.26
N ARG A 78 -18.70 -16.32 11.62
CA ARG A 78 -17.43 -17.01 11.91
C ARG A 78 -16.52 -17.05 10.68
N GLY A 79 -17.05 -17.46 9.51
CA GLY A 79 -16.28 -17.47 8.26
C GLY A 79 -15.73 -16.10 7.86
N ILE A 80 -16.51 -15.03 8.05
CA ILE A 80 -16.05 -13.64 7.86
C ILE A 80 -14.95 -13.28 8.85
N GLY A 81 -15.02 -13.77 10.10
CA GLY A 81 -13.98 -13.60 11.11
C GLY A 81 -12.63 -14.15 10.65
N ASP A 82 -12.62 -15.36 10.10
CA ASP A 82 -11.40 -16.00 9.58
C ASP A 82 -10.84 -15.27 8.36
N GLU A 83 -11.71 -14.76 7.49
CA GLU A 83 -11.28 -13.97 6.32
C GLU A 83 -10.69 -12.62 6.73
N ILE A 84 -11.28 -11.95 7.72
CA ILE A 84 -10.73 -10.72 8.30
C ILE A 84 -9.34 -10.96 8.89
N ALA A 85 -9.15 -12.07 9.62
CA ALA A 85 -7.84 -12.42 10.18
C ALA A 85 -6.78 -12.58 9.08
N ARG A 86 -7.09 -13.36 8.03
CA ARG A 86 -6.19 -13.55 6.87
C ARG A 86 -5.87 -12.24 6.13
N LEU A 87 -6.86 -11.38 5.95
CA LEU A 87 -6.64 -10.10 5.26
C LEU A 87 -5.83 -9.11 6.11
N ASN A 88 -5.99 -9.13 7.44
CA ASN A 88 -5.16 -8.31 8.34
C ASN A 88 -3.69 -8.71 8.25
N GLU A 89 -3.38 -10.01 8.28
CA GLU A 89 -2.01 -10.50 8.10
C GLU A 89 -1.41 -10.05 6.76
N ARG A 90 -2.19 -10.16 5.67
CA ARG A 90 -1.77 -9.68 4.35
C ARG A 90 -1.57 -8.17 4.31
N ALA A 91 -2.41 -7.40 4.99
CA ALA A 91 -2.28 -5.95 5.06
C ALA A 91 -1.00 -5.54 5.79
N VAL A 92 -0.70 -6.16 6.94
CA VAL A 92 0.54 -5.93 7.71
C VAL A 92 1.78 -6.32 6.89
N ALA A 93 1.75 -7.49 6.25
CA ALA A 93 2.85 -7.92 5.39
C ALA A 93 3.05 -6.97 4.18
N GLY A 94 1.95 -6.48 3.60
CA GLY A 94 1.98 -5.51 2.50
C GLY A 94 2.53 -4.15 2.93
N GLU A 95 2.19 -3.69 4.13
CA GLU A 95 2.73 -2.45 4.72
C GLU A 95 4.24 -2.54 4.95
N GLU A 96 4.72 -3.61 5.56
CA GLU A 96 6.16 -3.78 5.80
C GLU A 96 6.93 -3.91 4.47
N ARG A 97 6.38 -4.65 3.50
CA ARG A 97 6.98 -4.75 2.16
C ARG A 97 7.03 -3.39 1.46
N GLN A 98 5.96 -2.60 1.55
CA GLN A 98 5.91 -1.24 0.98
C GLN A 98 6.98 -0.36 1.62
N LYS A 99 7.09 -0.39 2.96
CA LYS A 99 8.09 0.38 3.71
C LYS A 99 9.52 0.01 3.31
N ILE A 100 9.84 -1.29 3.21
CA ILE A 100 11.16 -1.74 2.78
C ILE A 100 11.50 -1.23 1.38
N LEU A 101 10.57 -1.34 0.42
CA LEU A 101 10.79 -0.85 -0.94
C LEU A 101 11.01 0.66 -0.97
N LEU A 102 10.19 1.42 -0.23
CA LEU A 102 10.31 2.87 -0.17
C LEU A 102 11.63 3.34 0.49
N LEU A 103 12.17 2.58 1.43
CA LEU A 103 13.48 2.87 2.04
C LEU A 103 14.65 2.65 1.08
N GLN A 104 14.47 1.81 0.04
CA GLN A 104 15.49 1.52 -0.97
C GLN A 104 15.52 2.52 -2.14
N ILE A 105 14.57 3.46 -2.17
CA ILE A 105 14.49 4.49 -3.21
C ILE A 105 15.18 5.76 -2.71
N PRO A 106 16.17 6.30 -3.46
CA PRO A 106 16.82 7.53 -3.08
C PRO A 106 15.87 8.73 -3.20
N ASN A 107 16.26 9.86 -2.62
CA ASN A 107 15.55 11.11 -2.87
C ASN A 107 15.62 11.51 -4.34
N LEU A 108 14.59 12.22 -4.80
CA LEU A 108 14.63 12.85 -6.12
C LEU A 108 15.75 13.90 -6.14
N PRO A 109 16.59 13.92 -7.19
CA PRO A 109 17.52 15.02 -7.41
C PRO A 109 16.78 16.37 -7.37
N HIS A 110 17.47 17.47 -7.07
CA HIS A 110 16.88 18.82 -7.16
C HIS A 110 16.79 19.28 -8.63
N ALA A 111 15.89 20.21 -8.98
CA ALA A 111 15.66 20.59 -10.38
C ALA A 111 16.91 21.18 -11.03
N ALA A 112 17.66 21.96 -10.24
CA ALA A 112 18.93 22.57 -10.61
C ALA A 112 20.15 21.64 -10.43
N ALA A 113 19.98 20.39 -9.98
CA ALA A 113 21.11 19.47 -9.84
C ALA A 113 21.65 19.14 -11.24
N PRO A 114 22.97 19.30 -11.48
CA PRO A 114 23.58 18.94 -12.76
C PRO A 114 23.42 17.45 -13.01
N ILE A 115 23.29 17.08 -14.28
CA ILE A 115 23.26 15.68 -14.71
C ILE A 115 24.71 15.23 -14.82
N GLY A 116 25.04 14.12 -14.18
CA GLY A 116 26.38 13.53 -14.20
C GLY A 116 26.33 12.06 -13.81
N LYS A 117 27.28 11.29 -14.31
CA LYS A 117 27.43 9.85 -14.02
C LYS A 117 28.33 9.62 -12.82
N ASP A 118 29.38 10.41 -12.68
CA ASP A 118 30.38 10.25 -11.62
C ASP A 118 30.95 11.60 -11.15
N ALA A 119 31.99 11.54 -10.31
CA ALA A 119 32.58 12.73 -9.70
C ALA A 119 33.27 13.66 -10.69
N ALA A 120 33.63 13.19 -11.90
CA ALA A 120 34.28 14.01 -12.92
C ALA A 120 33.30 15.02 -13.56
N ASP A 121 32.00 14.76 -13.49
CA ASP A 121 30.96 15.65 -14.02
C ASP A 121 30.57 16.79 -13.05
N ASN A 122 31.19 16.85 -11.87
CA ASN A 122 30.88 17.87 -10.87
C ASN A 122 31.44 19.24 -11.27
N PRO A 123 30.60 20.27 -11.48
CA PRO A 123 31.06 21.60 -11.83
C PRO A 123 31.71 22.30 -10.63
N VAL A 124 32.81 23.03 -10.88
CA VAL A 124 33.42 23.91 -9.88
C VAL A 124 32.60 25.20 -9.78
N VAL A 125 31.98 25.45 -8.61
CA VAL A 125 31.06 26.59 -8.42
C VAL A 125 31.80 27.87 -7.98
N ARG A 126 32.89 27.71 -7.21
CA ARG A 126 33.75 28.82 -6.79
C ARG A 126 35.15 28.29 -6.52
N THR A 127 36.16 29.05 -6.94
CA THR A 127 37.58 28.81 -6.69
C THR A 127 38.10 29.82 -5.68
#